data_AF-A0A2G6HYD4-F1
#
_entry.id   AF-A0A2G6HYD4-F1
#
_cell.length_a   1.000
_cell.length_b   1.000
_cell.length_c   1.000
_cell.angle_alpha   90.00
_cell.angle_beta   90.00
_cell.angle_gamma   90.00
#
_symmetry.space_group_name_H-M   'P 1'
#
loop_
_entity.id
_entity.type
_entity.pdbx_description
1 polymer ?
#
loop_
_entity_poly.entity_id
_entity_poly.type
_entity_poly.pdbx_seq_one_letter_code
_entity_poly.pdbx_strand_id
1 'polypeptide(L)'
;MAAYFNFPEIFVPPFLPLAPPAGVEYHFCMKIVVYQPVNAAWKNALSRLAADFPAHEIIWGKEQAEEHLASAEVVLCTSFSEEQLQQARSLKMLLVSITGVDHLPLAQLKQRGVRLANTHGNARYVAEHTAALILGYFGRIAPFHNNLASENKWHGFWVGKGLDDSWQSLHGKTVSIIGAGAIGGWIARFLRPFGMRVTGCRRSIPAVLPEEYDSMTASLTEAVDEGDIVVIVLPSTPETRGLFDSSLLKRMKGKVLVNVGRGNIIDEKALYEGLLEGSPAAAVLDAWWKYPPSGETEGPPSAYSIHTLPNVLASPHIAGFVEQAVNANIEQACAAVREYLEDGNPRNEVDLSRGY
;
A
#
# COMPACT_ATOMS: atom_id res chain seq x y z
N MET A 1 -27.96 18.14 42.51
CA MET A 1 -27.88 19.49 41.88
C MET A 1 -26.78 19.43 40.83
N ALA A 2 -27.13 19.00 39.62
CA ALA A 2 -26.21 18.94 38.49
C ALA A 2 -26.65 20.02 37.50
N ALA A 3 -25.77 20.98 37.23
CA ALA A 3 -26.02 22.07 36.29
C ALA A 3 -25.89 21.52 34.86
N TYR A 4 -27.00 21.54 34.12
CA TYR A 4 -27.02 21.33 32.68
C TYR A 4 -26.55 22.62 31.99
N PHE A 5 -25.45 22.55 31.25
CA PHE A 5 -25.04 23.61 30.33
C PHE A 5 -25.83 23.47 29.02
N ASN A 6 -26.75 24.40 28.77
CA ASN A 6 -27.39 24.59 27.47
C ASN A 6 -26.40 25.29 26.52
N PHE A 7 -26.09 24.67 25.39
CA PHE A 7 -25.49 25.36 24.25
C PHE A 7 -26.60 25.87 23.32
N PRO A 8 -26.48 27.09 22.75
CA PRO A 8 -27.48 27.59 21.81
C PRO A 8 -27.39 26.83 20.49
N GLU A 9 -28.55 26.49 19.91
CA GLU A 9 -28.66 25.93 18.57
C GLU A 9 -28.02 26.87 17.55
N ILE A 10 -27.00 26.40 16.85
CA ILE A 10 -26.42 27.11 15.70
C ILE A 10 -27.36 26.89 14.53
N PHE A 11 -28.05 27.95 14.12
CA PHE A 11 -28.86 27.99 12.91
C PHE A 11 -27.94 27.87 11.68
N VAL A 12 -27.94 26.70 11.04
CA VAL A 12 -27.29 26.48 9.74
C VAL A 12 -28.35 26.76 8.66
N PRO A 13 -28.23 27.81 7.85
CA PRO A 13 -29.22 28.06 6.80
C PRO A 13 -29.15 26.94 5.74
N PRO A 14 -30.28 26.59 5.10
CA PRO A 14 -30.29 25.59 4.03
C PRO A 14 -29.38 26.02 2.89
N PHE A 15 -28.52 25.10 2.46
CA PHE A 15 -27.62 25.28 1.32
C PHE A 15 -28.47 25.47 0.06
N LEU A 16 -28.55 26.71 -0.44
CA LEU A 16 -29.12 27.00 -1.75
C LEU A 16 -28.03 26.69 -2.79
N PRO A 17 -28.27 25.80 -3.77
CA PRO A 17 -27.29 25.54 -4.80
C PRO A 17 -27.07 26.82 -5.63
N LEU A 18 -25.82 27.28 -5.69
CA LEU A 18 -25.42 28.33 -6.60
C LEU A 18 -25.68 27.86 -8.04
N ALA A 19 -26.47 28.62 -8.79
CA ALA A 19 -26.65 28.36 -10.21
C ALA A 19 -25.29 28.45 -10.93
N PRO A 20 -24.96 27.54 -11.85
CA PRO A 20 -23.70 27.57 -12.57
C PRO A 20 -23.61 28.85 -13.42
N PRO A 21 -22.40 29.41 -13.61
CA PRO A 21 -22.20 30.59 -14.43
C PRO A 21 -22.67 30.33 -15.87
N ALA A 22 -23.41 31.26 -16.43
CA ALA A 22 -23.92 31.17 -17.80
C ALA A 22 -22.76 31.08 -18.80
N GLY A 23 -22.72 30.00 -19.59
CA GLY A 23 -21.84 29.91 -20.76
C GLY A 23 -20.94 28.67 -20.89
N VAL A 24 -21.09 27.62 -20.07
CA VAL A 24 -20.39 26.35 -20.28
C VAL A 24 -21.40 25.26 -20.65
N GLU A 25 -21.69 25.12 -21.93
CA GLU A 25 -22.26 23.88 -22.48
C GLU A 25 -21.10 22.94 -22.80
N TYR A 26 -21.05 21.78 -22.12
CA TYR A 26 -20.80 20.43 -22.66
C TYR A 26 -20.79 19.43 -21.49
N HIS A 27 -21.95 19.15 -20.87
CA HIS A 27 -22.05 17.92 -20.08
C HIS A 27 -22.43 16.78 -21.01
N PHE A 28 -21.44 16.20 -21.69
CA PHE A 28 -21.63 14.86 -22.22
C PHE A 28 -21.95 13.95 -21.03
N CYS A 29 -23.14 13.34 -21.05
CA CYS A 29 -23.51 12.31 -20.08
C CYS A 29 -22.47 11.20 -20.15
N MET A 30 -21.55 11.17 -19.18
CA MET A 30 -20.57 10.11 -19.07
C MET A 30 -21.18 8.86 -18.44
N LYS A 31 -20.78 7.70 -18.96
CA LYS A 31 -21.09 6.40 -18.38
C LYS A 31 -19.95 5.91 -17.49
N ILE A 32 -20.23 5.78 -16.20
CA ILE A 32 -19.32 5.28 -15.18
C ILE A 32 -19.77 3.89 -14.74
N VAL A 33 -18.89 2.90 -14.85
CA VAL A 33 -19.17 1.52 -14.47
C VAL A 33 -18.29 1.09 -13.31
N VAL A 34 -18.90 0.65 -12.21
CA VAL A 34 -18.21 0.05 -11.07
C VAL A 34 -18.12 -1.45 -11.26
N TYR A 35 -17.00 -1.89 -11.83
CA TYR A 35 -16.72 -3.27 -12.22
C TYR A 35 -16.06 -4.04 -11.06
N GLN A 36 -16.77 -4.19 -9.95
CA GLN A 36 -16.32 -4.96 -8.78
C GLN A 36 -17.49 -5.26 -7.82
N PRO A 37 -17.31 -6.17 -6.86
CA PRO A 37 -18.28 -6.35 -5.77
C PRO A 37 -18.49 -5.05 -4.96
N VAL A 38 -19.75 -4.70 -4.71
CA VAL A 38 -20.14 -3.50 -3.95
C VAL A 38 -20.80 -3.87 -2.63
N ASN A 39 -20.10 -3.60 -1.53
CA ASN A 39 -20.63 -3.74 -0.18
C ASN A 39 -21.47 -2.51 0.23
N ALA A 40 -21.94 -2.46 1.48
CA ALA A 40 -22.74 -1.33 1.99
C ALA A 40 -21.99 0.02 1.91
N ALA A 41 -20.69 0.04 2.21
CA ALA A 41 -19.87 1.25 2.12
C ALA A 41 -19.79 1.77 0.68
N TRP A 42 -19.58 0.89 -0.30
CA TRP A 42 -19.64 1.23 -1.72
C TRP A 42 -20.99 1.80 -2.11
N LYS A 43 -22.09 1.14 -1.75
CA LYS A 43 -23.44 1.60 -2.09
C LYS A 43 -23.69 3.01 -1.56
N ASN A 44 -23.32 3.28 -0.31
CA ASN A 44 -23.47 4.61 0.29
C ASN A 44 -22.62 5.68 -0.42
N ALA A 45 -21.37 5.36 -0.78
CA ALA A 45 -20.49 6.28 -1.50
C ALA A 45 -20.99 6.56 -2.92
N LEU A 46 -21.42 5.53 -3.65
CA LEU A 46 -21.93 5.65 -5.01
C LEU A 46 -23.29 6.35 -5.07
N SER A 47 -24.17 6.13 -4.09
CA SER A 47 -25.44 6.88 -4.02
C SER A 47 -25.22 8.38 -3.80
N ARG A 48 -24.24 8.77 -2.97
CA ARG A 48 -23.85 10.18 -2.83
C ARG A 48 -23.27 10.73 -4.13
N LEU A 49 -22.37 9.98 -4.78
CA LEU A 49 -21.78 10.39 -6.05
C LEU A 49 -22.85 10.58 -7.15
N ALA A 50 -23.81 9.67 -7.25
CA ALA A 50 -24.91 9.77 -8.22
C ALA A 50 -25.85 10.95 -7.93
N ALA A 51 -26.09 11.27 -6.66
CA ALA A 51 -26.89 12.43 -6.26
C ALA A 51 -26.21 13.76 -6.62
N ASP A 52 -24.88 13.83 -6.49
CA ASP A 52 -24.11 15.02 -6.83
C ASP A 52 -23.92 15.21 -8.34
N PHE A 53 -24.00 14.11 -9.11
CA PHE A 53 -23.81 14.09 -10.57
C PHE A 53 -24.99 13.43 -11.31
N PRO A 54 -26.21 13.98 -11.22
CA PRO A 54 -27.42 13.35 -11.78
C PRO A 54 -27.44 13.31 -13.32
N ALA A 55 -26.58 14.10 -13.98
CA ALA A 55 -26.43 14.10 -15.43
C ALA A 55 -25.55 12.96 -15.96
N HIS A 56 -24.93 12.16 -15.09
CA HIS A 56 -24.05 11.05 -15.44
C HIS A 56 -24.68 9.70 -15.06
N GLU A 57 -24.42 8.69 -15.89
CA GLU A 57 -24.94 7.35 -15.68
C GLU A 57 -23.93 6.54 -14.85
N ILE A 58 -24.22 6.31 -13.56
CA ILE A 58 -23.37 5.53 -12.66
C ILE A 58 -24.01 4.16 -12.44
N ILE A 59 -23.33 3.11 -12.89
CA ILE A 59 -23.82 1.73 -12.90
C ILE A 59 -22.94 0.91 -11.97
N TRP A 60 -23.56 0.14 -11.06
CA TRP A 60 -22.84 -0.73 -10.15
C TRP A 60 -23.57 -2.06 -9.94
N GLY A 61 -22.81 -3.09 -9.58
CA GLY A 61 -23.29 -4.47 -9.53
C GLY A 61 -22.71 -5.26 -10.69
N LYS A 62 -22.09 -6.39 -10.39
CA LYS A 62 -21.22 -7.12 -11.32
C LYS A 62 -21.90 -7.47 -12.65
N GLU A 63 -23.12 -7.99 -12.60
CA GLU A 63 -23.89 -8.38 -13.79
C GLU A 63 -24.19 -7.17 -14.69
N GLN A 64 -24.68 -6.08 -14.09
CA GLN A 64 -24.93 -4.82 -14.81
C GLN A 64 -23.62 -4.24 -15.38
N ALA A 65 -22.53 -4.32 -14.62
CA ALA A 65 -21.24 -3.79 -15.04
C ALA A 65 -20.71 -4.49 -16.31
N GLU A 66 -20.93 -5.80 -16.48
CA GLU A 66 -20.54 -6.53 -17.68
C GLU A 66 -21.32 -6.09 -18.93
N GLU A 67 -22.63 -5.92 -18.83
CA GLU A 67 -23.48 -5.50 -19.95
C GLU A 67 -23.13 -4.11 -20.48
N HIS A 68 -22.62 -3.25 -19.60
CA HIS A 68 -22.34 -1.84 -19.91
C HIS A 68 -20.89 -1.53 -20.25
N LEU A 69 -19.97 -2.49 -20.06
CA LEU A 69 -18.53 -2.29 -20.18
C LEU A 69 -18.12 -1.70 -21.53
N ALA A 70 -18.72 -2.14 -22.64
CA ALA A 70 -18.36 -1.66 -23.97
C ALA A 70 -18.59 -0.15 -24.18
N SER A 71 -19.61 0.40 -23.51
CA SER A 71 -19.98 1.82 -23.57
C SER A 71 -19.45 2.65 -22.40
N ALA A 72 -18.76 2.03 -21.44
CA ALA A 72 -18.22 2.73 -20.28
C ALA A 72 -17.09 3.68 -20.69
N GLU A 73 -17.15 4.93 -20.24
CA GLU A 73 -16.09 5.92 -20.42
C GLU A 73 -15.16 5.96 -19.21
N VAL A 74 -15.72 5.70 -18.03
CA VAL A 74 -14.98 5.55 -16.77
C VAL A 74 -15.28 4.16 -16.20
N VAL A 75 -14.24 3.41 -15.83
CA VAL A 75 -14.40 2.15 -15.09
C VAL A 75 -13.71 2.25 -13.75
N LEU A 76 -14.40 1.81 -12.69
CA LEU A 76 -13.87 1.70 -11.34
C LEU A 76 -13.79 0.22 -10.93
N CYS A 77 -12.60 -0.29 -10.62
CA CYS A 77 -12.39 -1.71 -10.32
C CYS A 77 -11.20 -1.95 -9.37
N THR A 78 -10.95 -3.20 -8.96
CA THR A 78 -9.71 -3.61 -8.28
C THR A 78 -8.73 -4.29 -9.23
N SER A 79 -9.23 -4.96 -10.27
CA SER A 79 -8.47 -5.60 -11.33
C SER A 79 -9.15 -5.38 -12.68
N PHE A 80 -8.35 -5.41 -13.74
CA PHE A 80 -8.85 -5.22 -15.10
C PHE A 80 -7.97 -6.01 -16.08
N SER A 81 -8.56 -6.95 -16.83
CA SER A 81 -7.85 -7.83 -17.76
C SER A 81 -7.67 -7.22 -19.14
N GLU A 82 -6.80 -7.83 -19.96
CA GLU A 82 -6.67 -7.46 -21.37
C GLU A 82 -7.96 -7.70 -22.15
N GLU A 83 -8.71 -8.78 -21.88
CA GLU A 83 -9.99 -9.03 -22.55
C GLU A 83 -11.01 -7.95 -22.18
N GLN A 84 -11.08 -7.56 -20.92
CA GLN A 84 -11.96 -6.48 -20.45
C GLN A 84 -11.59 -5.15 -21.11
N LEU A 85 -10.30 -4.85 -21.26
CA LEU A 85 -9.83 -3.67 -21.98
C LEU A 85 -10.21 -3.68 -23.46
N GLN A 86 -10.17 -4.84 -24.12
CA GLN A 86 -10.64 -4.99 -25.51
C GLN A 86 -12.16 -4.80 -25.64
N GLN A 87 -12.92 -5.29 -24.65
CA GLN A 87 -14.37 -5.12 -24.60
C GLN A 87 -14.78 -3.66 -24.36
N ALA A 88 -14.06 -2.93 -23.50
CA ALA A 88 -14.40 -1.59 -23.03
C ALA A 88 -14.14 -0.49 -24.06
N ARG A 89 -14.76 -0.53 -25.25
CA ARG A 89 -14.45 0.30 -26.44
C ARG A 89 -14.49 1.82 -26.25
N SER A 90 -15.24 2.31 -25.27
CA SER A 90 -15.37 3.75 -25.00
C SER A 90 -14.51 4.26 -23.84
N LEU A 91 -13.76 3.36 -23.19
CA LEU A 91 -12.97 3.66 -22.00
C LEU A 91 -11.98 4.81 -22.25
N LYS A 92 -12.03 5.82 -21.38
CA LYS A 92 -11.12 6.97 -21.31
C LYS A 92 -10.32 6.97 -20.01
N MET A 93 -10.94 6.52 -18.92
CA MET A 93 -10.36 6.54 -17.58
C MET A 93 -10.59 5.22 -16.86
N LEU A 94 -9.51 4.61 -16.37
CA LEU A 94 -9.54 3.47 -15.46
C LEU A 94 -9.17 3.95 -14.05
N LEU A 95 -10.05 3.72 -13.08
CA LEU A 95 -9.84 4.03 -11.69
C LEU A 95 -9.71 2.73 -10.91
N VAL A 96 -8.64 2.58 -10.15
CA VAL A 96 -8.37 1.34 -9.42
C VAL A 96 -8.36 1.59 -7.91
N SER A 97 -9.25 0.91 -7.18
CA SER A 97 -9.44 1.15 -5.74
C SER A 97 -8.42 0.41 -4.85
N ILE A 98 -7.21 0.22 -5.36
CA ILE A 98 -6.04 -0.32 -4.65
C ILE A 98 -4.77 0.40 -5.12
N THR A 99 -3.71 0.35 -4.33
CA THR A 99 -2.45 1.05 -4.64
C THR A 99 -1.63 0.39 -5.75
N GLY A 100 -1.60 -0.94 -5.78
CA GLY A 100 -0.88 -1.69 -6.80
C GLY A 100 -1.54 -1.59 -8.16
N VAL A 101 -0.74 -1.43 -9.21
CA VAL A 101 -1.21 -1.41 -10.61
C VAL A 101 -0.42 -2.34 -11.51
N ASP A 102 0.54 -3.07 -10.95
CA ASP A 102 1.48 -3.93 -11.68
C ASP A 102 0.84 -5.17 -12.33
N HIS A 103 -0.38 -5.52 -11.91
CA HIS A 103 -1.21 -6.60 -12.47
C HIS A 103 -2.08 -6.15 -13.65
N LEU A 104 -2.12 -4.86 -13.98
CA LEU A 104 -2.96 -4.30 -15.03
C LEU A 104 -2.25 -4.30 -16.40
N PRO A 105 -2.98 -4.25 -17.53
CA PRO A 105 -2.40 -4.17 -18.87
C PRO A 105 -1.90 -2.74 -19.19
N LEU A 106 -0.89 -2.28 -18.45
CA LEU A 106 -0.39 -0.88 -18.49
C LEU A 106 0.07 -0.45 -19.90
N ALA A 107 0.72 -1.35 -20.65
CA ALA A 107 1.20 -1.06 -21.99
C ALA A 107 0.03 -0.82 -22.97
N GLN A 108 -1.02 -1.63 -22.87
CA GLN A 108 -2.22 -1.53 -23.70
C GLN A 108 -3.07 -0.30 -23.32
N LEU A 109 -3.18 0.01 -22.02
CA LEU A 109 -3.80 1.26 -21.55
C LEU A 109 -3.11 2.47 -22.17
N LYS A 110 -1.76 2.51 -22.11
CA LYS A 110 -0.95 3.57 -22.70
C LYS A 110 -1.13 3.66 -24.21
N GLN A 111 -1.05 2.53 -24.93
CA GLN A 111 -1.22 2.48 -26.38
C GLN A 111 -2.59 3.01 -26.82
N ARG A 112 -3.63 2.75 -26.02
CA ARG A 112 -4.99 3.18 -26.27
C ARG A 112 -5.29 4.60 -25.79
N GLY A 113 -4.35 5.26 -25.10
CA GLY A 113 -4.56 6.58 -24.51
C GLY A 113 -5.56 6.58 -23.35
N VAL A 114 -5.76 5.42 -22.70
CA VAL A 114 -6.59 5.32 -21.50
C VAL A 114 -5.77 5.77 -20.31
N ARG A 115 -6.31 6.72 -19.54
CA ARG A 115 -5.70 7.23 -18.31
C ARG A 115 -5.96 6.28 -17.15
N LEU A 116 -5.09 6.30 -16.15
CA LEU A 116 -5.16 5.43 -14.98
C LEU A 116 -4.95 6.26 -13.72
N ALA A 117 -5.80 6.09 -12.70
CA ALA A 117 -5.50 6.55 -11.36
C ALA A 117 -5.83 5.48 -10.32
N ASN A 118 -5.16 5.56 -9.17
CA ASN A 118 -5.26 4.57 -8.11
C ASN A 118 -5.61 5.20 -6.76
N THR A 119 -5.68 4.38 -5.71
CA THR A 119 -5.92 4.87 -4.34
C THR A 119 -4.76 4.53 -3.40
N HIS A 120 -4.53 5.42 -2.44
CA HIS A 120 -3.52 5.28 -1.38
C HIS A 120 -4.17 5.28 0.01
N GLY A 121 -5.46 4.95 0.11
CA GLY A 121 -6.21 4.94 1.37
C GLY A 121 -5.68 3.93 2.38
N ASN A 122 -4.97 2.89 1.93
CA ASN A 122 -4.34 1.90 2.80
C ASN A 122 -2.97 2.34 3.37
N ALA A 123 -2.38 3.47 2.92
CA ALA A 123 -0.96 3.75 3.15
C ALA A 123 -0.57 3.82 4.63
N ARG A 124 -1.42 4.48 5.44
CA ARG A 124 -1.25 4.55 6.89
C ARG A 124 -1.30 3.16 7.53
N TYR A 125 -2.23 2.32 7.10
CA TYR A 125 -2.48 1.02 7.72
C TYR A 125 -1.39 0.00 7.35
N VAL A 126 -0.87 0.05 6.12
CA VAL A 126 0.34 -0.70 5.74
C VAL A 126 1.51 -0.31 6.63
N ALA A 127 1.73 0.99 6.84
CA ALA A 127 2.79 1.48 7.71
C ALA A 127 2.61 1.06 9.18
N GLU A 128 1.38 1.08 9.68
CA GLU A 128 1.05 0.65 11.05
C GLU A 128 1.37 -0.83 11.24
N HIS A 129 0.94 -1.67 10.30
CA HIS A 129 1.25 -3.09 10.31
C HIS A 129 2.76 -3.35 10.15
N THR A 130 3.45 -2.55 9.33
CA THR A 130 4.92 -2.62 9.18
C THR A 130 5.62 -2.35 10.52
N ALA A 131 5.20 -1.30 11.23
CA ALA A 131 5.75 -0.99 12.55
C ALA A 131 5.46 -2.13 13.56
N ALA A 132 4.27 -2.72 13.52
CA ALA A 132 3.92 -3.87 14.34
C ALA A 132 4.80 -5.10 14.04
N LEU A 133 5.06 -5.39 12.76
CA LEU A 133 5.95 -6.49 12.36
C LEU A 133 7.39 -6.25 12.82
N ILE A 134 7.90 -5.02 12.68
CA ILE A 134 9.23 -4.63 13.16
C ILE A 134 9.31 -4.82 14.69
N LEU A 135 8.35 -4.29 15.44
CA LEU A 135 8.29 -4.45 16.89
C LEU A 135 8.13 -5.92 17.32
N GLY A 136 7.33 -6.70 16.60
CA GLY A 136 7.14 -8.13 16.85
C GLY A 136 8.42 -8.93 16.66
N TYR A 137 9.17 -8.63 15.60
CA TYR A 137 10.47 -9.24 15.32
C TYR A 137 11.51 -8.86 16.38
N PHE A 138 11.75 -7.56 16.59
CA PHE A 138 12.76 -7.08 17.53
C PHE A 138 12.42 -7.42 18.99
N GLY A 139 11.13 -7.40 19.34
CA GLY A 139 10.60 -7.81 20.63
C GLY A 139 10.60 -9.33 20.87
N ARG A 140 10.86 -10.16 19.85
CA ARG A 140 10.74 -11.63 19.89
C ARG A 140 9.39 -12.10 20.44
N ILE A 141 8.32 -11.37 20.12
CA ILE A 141 7.00 -11.54 20.75
C ILE A 141 6.45 -12.95 20.47
N ALA A 142 6.36 -13.35 19.20
CA ALA A 142 5.79 -14.65 18.83
C ALA A 142 6.66 -15.83 19.33
N PRO A 143 8.00 -15.87 19.14
CA PRO A 143 8.82 -16.95 19.66
C PRO A 143 8.71 -17.13 21.19
N PHE A 144 8.77 -16.05 21.97
CA PHE A 144 8.67 -16.15 23.43
C PHE A 144 7.27 -16.54 23.88
N HIS A 145 6.22 -16.00 23.26
CA HIS A 145 4.84 -16.41 23.53
C HIS A 145 4.64 -17.90 23.28
N ASN A 146 5.05 -18.39 22.10
CA ASN A 146 4.86 -19.78 21.71
C ASN A 146 5.59 -20.72 22.66
N ASN A 147 6.87 -20.46 22.95
CA ASN A 147 7.66 -21.28 23.88
C ASN A 147 7.03 -21.35 25.28
N LEU A 148 6.48 -20.24 25.78
CA LEU A 148 5.80 -20.23 27.06
C LEU A 148 4.50 -21.03 27.02
N ALA A 149 3.71 -20.86 25.97
CA ALA A 149 2.40 -21.50 25.81
C ALA A 149 2.49 -23.01 25.53
N SER A 150 3.46 -23.45 24.71
CA SER A 150 3.60 -24.85 24.31
C SER A 150 4.46 -25.68 25.25
N GLU A 151 5.47 -25.07 25.87
CA GLU A 151 6.52 -25.80 26.59
C GLU A 151 6.70 -25.33 28.05
N ASN A 152 5.93 -24.35 28.53
CA ASN A 152 6.18 -23.64 29.80
C ASN A 152 7.62 -23.10 29.90
N LYS A 153 8.22 -22.75 28.75
CA LYS A 153 9.62 -22.38 28.66
C LYS A 153 9.81 -20.89 28.89
N TRP A 154 10.50 -20.57 29.98
CA TRP A 154 10.84 -19.21 30.36
C TRP A 154 12.15 -18.76 29.70
N HIS A 155 12.26 -17.45 29.45
CA HIS A 155 13.39 -16.80 28.79
C HIS A 155 13.95 -15.63 29.61
N GLY A 156 15.19 -15.24 29.30
CA GLY A 156 15.83 -14.03 29.84
C GLY A 156 16.24 -14.11 31.31
N PHE A 157 16.14 -12.97 32.00
CA PHE A 157 16.73 -12.74 33.32
C PHE A 157 16.31 -13.75 34.40
N TRP A 158 15.01 -14.06 34.49
CA TRP A 158 14.46 -14.90 35.56
C TRP A 158 14.97 -16.34 35.56
N VAL A 159 15.46 -16.82 34.42
CA VAL A 159 16.05 -18.17 34.26
C VAL A 159 17.56 -18.14 34.06
N GLY A 160 18.20 -17.00 34.36
CA GLY A 160 19.66 -16.86 34.29
C GLY A 160 20.23 -16.96 32.87
N LYS A 161 19.44 -16.64 31.83
CA LYS A 161 19.92 -16.60 30.45
C LYS A 161 20.59 -15.26 30.13
N GLY A 162 21.61 -15.30 29.26
CA GLY A 162 22.38 -14.13 28.83
C GLY A 162 21.69 -13.31 27.74
N LEU A 163 22.42 -12.32 27.19
CA LEU A 163 21.90 -11.37 26.20
C LEU A 163 21.41 -12.04 24.89
N ASP A 164 21.95 -13.21 24.52
CA ASP A 164 21.48 -13.97 23.35
C ASP A 164 20.02 -14.45 23.47
N ASP A 165 19.50 -14.49 24.71
CA ASP A 165 18.11 -14.83 25.01
C ASP A 165 17.24 -13.61 25.31
N SER A 166 17.74 -12.40 25.00
CA SER A 166 16.99 -11.15 25.14
C SER A 166 16.26 -10.77 23.84
N TRP A 167 15.36 -9.80 23.96
CA TRP A 167 14.82 -9.04 22.84
C TRP A 167 15.73 -7.83 22.55
N GLN A 168 15.56 -7.21 21.39
CA GLN A 168 16.41 -6.10 20.95
C GLN A 168 15.59 -4.80 20.87
N SER A 169 16.11 -3.71 21.46
CA SER A 169 15.46 -2.39 21.39
C SER A 169 15.65 -1.74 20.00
N LEU A 170 14.64 -0.99 19.55
CA LEU A 170 14.75 -0.12 18.38
C LEU A 170 15.53 1.17 18.66
N HIS A 171 15.56 1.60 19.92
CA HIS A 171 16.18 2.88 20.31
C HIS A 171 17.64 2.96 19.88
N GLY A 172 18.00 4.06 19.21
CA GLY A 172 19.35 4.32 18.71
C GLY A 172 19.69 3.61 17.41
N LYS A 173 18.81 2.76 16.85
CA LYS A 173 19.00 2.16 15.51
C LYS A 173 18.66 3.15 14.40
N THR A 174 19.25 2.90 13.22
CA THR A 174 18.90 3.59 11.98
C THR A 174 17.96 2.74 11.14
N VAL A 175 16.83 3.32 10.71
CA VAL A 175 15.95 2.73 9.70
C VAL A 175 16.09 3.49 8.38
N SER A 176 16.39 2.75 7.31
CA SER A 176 16.48 3.27 5.96
C SER A 176 15.29 2.81 5.14
N ILE A 177 14.46 3.75 4.69
CA ILE A 177 13.20 3.49 3.99
C ILE A 177 13.41 3.68 2.49
N ILE A 178 13.42 2.57 1.77
CA ILE A 178 13.56 2.51 0.32
C ILE A 178 12.17 2.68 -0.32
N GLY A 179 11.89 3.91 -0.74
CA GLY A 179 10.56 4.34 -1.20
C GLY A 179 9.95 5.38 -0.27
N ALA A 180 10.45 6.61 -0.31
CA ALA A 180 9.88 7.74 0.45
C ALA A 180 8.63 8.35 -0.25
N GLY A 181 7.61 7.51 -0.45
CA GLY A 181 6.26 7.86 -0.92
C GLY A 181 5.23 7.83 0.23
N ALA A 182 3.94 7.66 -0.08
CA ALA A 182 2.85 7.71 0.90
C ALA A 182 3.02 6.71 2.07
N ILE A 183 3.33 5.43 1.76
CA ILE A 183 3.57 4.40 2.79
C ILE A 183 4.85 4.71 3.57
N GLY A 184 5.94 5.02 2.86
CA GLY A 184 7.24 5.31 3.47
C GLY A 184 7.21 6.47 4.46
N GLY A 185 6.47 7.54 4.15
CA GLY A 185 6.30 8.68 5.06
C GLY A 185 5.56 8.30 6.33
N TRP A 186 4.52 7.46 6.25
CA TRP A 186 3.84 6.93 7.44
C TRP A 186 4.73 6.01 8.28
N ILE A 187 5.55 5.16 7.64
CA ILE A 187 6.51 4.31 8.36
C ILE A 187 7.49 5.18 9.13
N ALA A 188 8.04 6.22 8.49
CA ALA A 188 8.94 7.18 9.13
C ALA A 188 8.30 7.82 10.37
N ARG A 189 7.05 8.30 10.24
CA ARG A 189 6.27 8.90 11.35
C ARG A 189 6.04 7.94 12.51
N PHE A 190 5.84 6.66 12.25
CA PHE A 190 5.59 5.66 13.29
C PHE A 190 6.84 5.13 13.95
N LEU A 191 7.97 5.09 13.25
CA LEU A 191 9.23 4.59 13.80
C LEU A 191 10.03 5.68 14.54
N ARG A 192 9.92 6.95 14.15
CA ARG A 192 10.63 8.07 14.78
C ARG A 192 10.43 8.17 16.31
N PRO A 193 9.21 8.01 16.87
CA PRO A 193 9.00 8.08 18.33
C PRO A 193 9.72 7.00 19.15
N PHE A 194 10.24 5.94 18.51
CA PHE A 194 11.04 4.92 19.18
C PHE A 194 12.52 5.33 19.38
N GLY A 195 12.89 6.58 19.04
CA GLY A 195 14.25 7.09 19.18
C GLY A 195 15.20 6.55 18.12
N MET A 196 14.66 6.27 16.92
CA MET A 196 15.42 5.83 15.76
C MET A 196 15.88 7.02 14.93
N ARG A 197 17.01 6.87 14.23
CA ARG A 197 17.35 7.73 13.07
C ARG A 197 16.59 7.21 11.85
N VAL A 198 15.88 8.08 11.15
CA VAL A 198 15.02 7.70 10.02
C VAL A 198 15.54 8.33 8.74
N THR A 199 15.93 7.51 7.76
CA THR A 199 16.44 7.97 6.47
C THR A 199 15.57 7.49 5.32
N GLY A 200 15.52 8.29 4.25
CA GLY A 200 14.72 8.00 3.06
C GLY A 200 15.58 7.75 1.83
N CYS A 201 15.16 6.84 0.96
CA CYS A 201 15.72 6.67 -0.36
C CYS A 201 14.65 6.86 -1.43
N ARG A 202 14.85 7.82 -2.33
CA ARG A 202 14.01 8.04 -3.52
C ARG A 202 14.79 8.72 -4.64
N ARG A 203 14.41 8.43 -5.89
CA ARG A 203 15.08 8.95 -7.10
C ARG A 203 15.08 10.47 -7.19
N SER A 204 13.94 11.10 -6.89
CA SER A 204 13.76 12.56 -6.98
C SER A 204 13.68 13.15 -5.59
N ILE A 205 14.80 13.65 -5.07
CA ILE A 205 14.86 14.24 -3.73
C ILE A 205 14.08 15.57 -3.74
N PRO A 206 13.14 15.78 -2.80
CA PRO A 206 12.41 17.04 -2.70
C PRO A 206 13.34 18.18 -2.26
N ALA A 207 13.04 19.41 -2.70
CA ALA A 207 13.82 20.59 -2.32
C ALA A 207 13.80 20.87 -0.81
N VAL A 208 12.69 20.48 -0.15
CA VAL A 208 12.54 20.53 1.31
C VAL A 208 12.41 19.10 1.81
N LEU A 209 13.29 18.72 2.75
CA LEU A 209 13.25 17.41 3.39
C LEU A 209 11.96 17.29 4.22
N PRO A 210 11.15 16.23 4.04
CA PRO A 210 9.97 16.02 4.86
C PRO A 210 10.37 15.80 6.33
N GLU A 211 9.60 16.35 7.25
CA GLU A 211 9.91 16.40 8.70
C GLU A 211 10.06 15.02 9.34
N GLU A 212 9.46 13.99 8.75
CA GLU A 212 9.56 12.63 9.24
C GLU A 212 10.93 11.97 8.98
N TYR A 213 11.76 12.54 8.09
CA TYR A 213 13.09 12.03 7.74
C TYR A 213 14.21 12.93 8.29
N ASP A 214 15.29 12.31 8.75
CA ASP A 214 16.52 13.00 9.19
C ASP A 214 17.51 13.21 8.03
N SER A 215 17.45 12.37 7.00
CA SER A 215 18.21 12.52 5.75
C SER A 215 17.52 11.81 4.59
N MET A 216 17.92 12.15 3.36
CA MET A 216 17.42 11.48 2.15
C MET A 216 18.51 11.35 1.09
N THR A 217 18.61 10.19 0.45
CA THR A 217 19.55 9.93 -0.65
C THR A 217 18.83 9.37 -1.88
N ALA A 218 19.47 9.49 -3.04
CA ALA A 218 19.08 8.81 -4.27
C ALA A 218 19.90 7.52 -4.51
N SER A 219 20.97 7.31 -3.73
CA SER A 219 21.84 6.13 -3.83
C SER A 219 21.30 4.98 -2.99
N LEU A 220 20.87 3.92 -3.66
CA LEU A 220 20.40 2.71 -2.98
C LEU A 220 21.49 2.08 -2.13
N THR A 221 22.74 2.09 -2.59
CA THR A 221 23.88 1.53 -1.86
C THR A 221 24.12 2.29 -0.55
N GLU A 222 24.11 3.63 -0.59
CA GLU A 222 24.23 4.46 0.62
C GLU A 222 23.08 4.18 1.60
N ALA A 223 21.86 4.11 1.07
CA ALA A 223 20.67 3.83 1.88
C ALA A 223 20.77 2.47 2.58
N VAL A 224 21.26 1.43 1.89
CA VAL A 224 21.48 0.10 2.46
C VAL A 224 22.64 0.10 3.46
N ASP A 225 23.69 0.89 3.23
CA ASP A 225 24.81 1.03 4.16
C ASP A 225 24.41 1.62 5.49
N GLU A 226 23.55 2.62 5.46
CA GLU A 226 23.24 3.44 6.61
C GLU A 226 22.27 2.77 7.59
N GLY A 227 21.34 1.95 7.09
CA GLY A 227 20.30 1.34 7.92
C GLY A 227 20.77 0.10 8.67
N ASP A 228 20.46 0.00 9.97
CA ASP A 228 20.41 -1.27 10.70
C ASP A 228 19.18 -2.10 10.26
N ILE A 229 18.12 -1.38 9.87
CA ILE A 229 16.87 -1.90 9.33
C ILE A 229 16.66 -1.25 7.96
N VAL A 230 16.51 -2.05 6.91
CA VAL A 230 16.22 -1.56 5.56
C VAL A 230 14.79 -1.96 5.20
N VAL A 231 13.91 -0.98 5.00
CA VAL A 231 12.49 -1.19 4.71
C VAL A 231 12.22 -0.90 3.23
N ILE A 232 11.76 -1.91 2.49
CA ILE A 232 11.40 -1.79 1.08
C ILE A 232 9.89 -1.57 0.97
N VAL A 233 9.52 -0.45 0.34
CA VAL A 233 8.12 -0.11 0.01
C VAL A 233 7.95 0.34 -1.45
N LEU A 234 8.88 -0.09 -2.32
CA LEU A 234 8.86 0.25 -3.73
C LEU A 234 7.71 -0.46 -4.48
N PRO A 235 7.21 0.12 -5.59
CA PRO A 235 6.35 -0.58 -6.53
C PRO A 235 7.15 -1.60 -7.35
N SER A 236 6.47 -2.57 -7.97
CA SER A 236 7.05 -3.49 -8.95
C SER A 236 7.03 -2.86 -10.34
N THR A 237 8.22 -2.55 -10.86
CA THR A 237 8.46 -1.92 -12.16
C THR A 237 9.63 -2.64 -12.84
N PRO A 238 9.84 -2.48 -14.16
CA PRO A 238 11.04 -3.00 -14.81
C PRO A 238 12.34 -2.60 -14.12
N GLU A 239 12.42 -1.38 -13.58
CA GLU A 239 13.62 -0.84 -12.92
C GLU A 239 13.80 -1.31 -11.46
N THR A 240 12.74 -1.80 -10.81
CA THR A 240 12.79 -2.23 -9.40
C THR A 240 12.81 -3.75 -9.22
N ARG A 241 12.51 -4.53 -10.27
CA ARG A 241 12.57 -5.99 -10.23
C ARG A 241 14.01 -6.48 -10.05
N GLY A 242 14.24 -7.33 -9.06
CA GLY A 242 15.57 -7.84 -8.73
C GLY A 242 16.56 -6.77 -8.25
N LEU A 243 16.08 -5.60 -7.84
CA LEU A 243 16.90 -4.48 -7.36
C LEU A 243 17.73 -4.85 -6.13
N PHE A 244 17.20 -5.74 -5.27
CA PHE A 244 17.95 -6.35 -4.18
C PHE A 244 18.51 -7.70 -4.64
N ASP A 245 19.65 -7.63 -5.33
CA ASP A 245 20.41 -8.80 -5.78
C ASP A 245 21.41 -9.29 -4.71
N SER A 246 22.15 -10.35 -5.06
CA SER A 246 23.19 -10.91 -4.18
C SER A 246 24.27 -9.90 -3.77
N SER A 247 24.58 -8.93 -4.62
CA SER A 247 25.62 -7.94 -4.35
C SER A 247 25.17 -6.95 -3.28
N LEU A 248 23.90 -6.50 -3.35
CA LEU A 248 23.31 -5.57 -2.40
C LEU A 248 23.00 -6.26 -1.07
N LEU A 249 22.47 -7.50 -1.11
CA LEU A 249 22.14 -8.28 0.08
C LEU A 249 23.39 -8.63 0.92
N LYS A 250 24.55 -8.87 0.30
CA LYS A 250 25.82 -9.07 1.03
C LYS A 250 26.20 -7.89 1.93
N ARG A 251 25.78 -6.68 1.56
CA ARG A 251 26.00 -5.45 2.33
C ARG A 251 25.07 -5.33 3.53
N MET A 252 24.12 -6.25 3.64
CA MET A 252 23.16 -6.35 4.72
C MET A 252 23.62 -7.28 5.86
N LYS A 253 24.89 -7.68 5.89
CA LYS A 253 25.42 -8.52 6.98
C LYS A 253 25.14 -7.88 8.35
N GLY A 254 24.48 -8.62 9.23
CA GLY A 254 24.10 -8.12 10.56
C GLY A 254 22.88 -7.19 10.59
N LYS A 255 22.25 -6.91 9.43
CA LYS A 255 21.11 -6.00 9.30
C LYS A 255 19.81 -6.77 9.09
N VAL A 256 18.68 -6.09 9.30
CA VAL A 256 17.34 -6.65 9.09
C VAL A 256 16.73 -6.08 7.81
N LEU A 257 16.28 -6.95 6.91
CA LEU A 257 15.50 -6.57 5.73
C LEU A 257 14.01 -6.61 6.06
N VAL A 258 13.27 -5.59 5.70
CA VAL A 258 11.80 -5.56 5.82
C VAL A 258 11.21 -5.31 4.43
N ASN A 259 10.26 -6.13 3.97
CA ASN A 259 9.61 -5.93 2.68
C ASN A 259 8.08 -6.00 2.80
N VAL A 260 7.45 -4.85 2.56
CA VAL A 260 5.99 -4.68 2.53
C VAL A 260 5.53 -4.09 1.17
N GLY A 261 6.44 -4.05 0.18
CA GLY A 261 6.15 -3.61 -1.18
C GLY A 261 5.74 -4.77 -2.08
N ARG A 262 6.73 -5.40 -2.73
CA ARG A 262 6.55 -6.52 -3.66
C ARG A 262 7.68 -7.53 -3.50
N GLY A 263 7.39 -8.83 -3.57
CA GLY A 263 8.42 -9.86 -3.43
C GLY A 263 9.50 -9.77 -4.50
N ASN A 264 9.09 -9.58 -5.75
CA ASN A 264 9.99 -9.54 -6.92
C ASN A 264 10.97 -8.35 -6.98
N ILE A 265 10.91 -7.41 -6.02
CA ILE A 265 11.95 -6.38 -5.87
C ILE A 265 13.27 -7.01 -5.39
N ILE A 266 13.17 -8.14 -4.71
CA ILE A 266 14.30 -8.90 -4.19
C ILE A 266 14.50 -10.13 -5.07
N ASP A 267 15.75 -10.44 -5.40
CA ASP A 267 16.08 -11.73 -6.01
C ASP A 267 15.83 -12.85 -4.97
N GLU A 268 14.89 -13.74 -5.28
CA GLU A 268 14.40 -14.73 -4.33
C GLU A 268 15.51 -15.69 -3.88
N LYS A 269 16.33 -16.16 -4.82
CA LYS A 269 17.40 -17.11 -4.55
C LYS A 269 18.49 -16.45 -3.71
N ALA A 270 18.88 -15.23 -4.07
CA ALA A 270 19.89 -14.47 -3.36
C ALA A 270 19.46 -14.14 -1.93
N LEU A 271 18.17 -13.86 -1.69
CA LEU A 271 17.68 -13.67 -0.33
C LEU A 271 17.74 -14.96 0.48
N TYR A 272 17.32 -16.09 -0.10
CA TYR A 272 17.39 -17.38 0.57
C TYR A 272 18.85 -17.73 0.96
N GLU A 273 19.79 -17.66 0.00
CA GLU A 273 21.21 -17.91 0.25
C GLU A 273 21.78 -16.92 1.26
N GLY A 274 21.45 -15.63 1.12
CA GLY A 274 21.87 -14.58 2.02
C GLY A 274 21.38 -14.81 3.46
N LEU A 275 20.13 -15.21 3.67
CA LEU A 275 19.59 -15.49 5.00
C LEU A 275 20.26 -16.69 5.68
N LEU A 276 20.69 -17.71 4.92
CA LEU A 276 21.48 -18.82 5.46
C LEU A 276 22.88 -18.37 5.91
N GLU A 277 23.46 -17.38 5.22
CA GLU A 277 24.78 -16.81 5.51
C GLU A 277 24.74 -15.61 6.48
N GLY A 278 23.56 -15.16 6.90
CA GLY A 278 23.36 -14.00 7.77
C GLY A 278 23.55 -12.64 7.08
N SER A 279 23.32 -12.56 5.77
CA SER A 279 23.34 -11.34 4.94
C SER A 279 22.09 -11.27 4.02
N PRO A 280 20.93 -10.80 4.51
CA PRO A 280 20.72 -10.15 5.79
C PRO A 280 20.71 -11.12 6.98
N ALA A 281 20.90 -10.58 8.19
CA ALA A 281 20.81 -11.38 9.42
C ALA A 281 19.40 -11.94 9.62
N ALA A 282 18.39 -11.21 9.14
CA ALA A 282 16.99 -11.63 9.17
C ALA A 282 16.15 -10.89 8.12
N ALA A 283 14.96 -11.43 7.86
CA ALA A 283 13.95 -10.77 7.04
C ALA A 283 12.58 -10.72 7.73
N VAL A 284 11.85 -9.63 7.48
CA VAL A 284 10.46 -9.43 7.88
C VAL A 284 9.65 -9.18 6.62
N LEU A 285 8.76 -10.11 6.24
CA LEU A 285 8.15 -10.15 4.91
C LEU A 285 6.62 -10.15 5.01
N ASP A 286 5.98 -9.21 4.32
CA ASP A 286 4.54 -9.23 4.02
C ASP A 286 4.28 -9.42 2.52
N ALA A 287 5.25 -9.11 1.65
CA ALA A 287 5.13 -9.32 0.21
C ALA A 287 5.98 -10.51 -0.28
N TRP A 288 5.43 -11.27 -1.23
CA TRP A 288 5.93 -12.59 -1.63
C TRP A 288 6.10 -12.71 -3.15
N TRP A 289 6.86 -13.70 -3.59
CA TRP A 289 7.11 -13.97 -5.02
C TRP A 289 6.00 -14.78 -5.67
N LYS A 290 5.27 -15.56 -4.86
CA LYS A 290 4.16 -16.39 -5.28
C LYS A 290 2.97 -16.14 -4.37
N TYR A 291 1.78 -16.17 -4.97
CA TYR A 291 0.51 -16.06 -4.27
C TYR A 291 -0.35 -17.26 -4.66
N PRO A 292 -1.21 -17.74 -3.75
CA PRO A 292 -2.17 -18.77 -4.11
C PRO A 292 -3.11 -18.26 -5.21
N PRO A 293 -3.65 -19.14 -6.07
CA PRO A 293 -4.72 -18.80 -6.99
C PRO A 293 -5.90 -18.14 -6.28
N SER A 294 -6.62 -17.28 -7.00
CA SER A 294 -7.79 -16.58 -6.44
C SER A 294 -8.82 -17.57 -5.89
N GLY A 295 -9.19 -17.41 -4.62
CA GLY A 295 -10.16 -18.27 -3.93
C GLY A 295 -9.54 -19.45 -3.18
N GLU A 296 -8.24 -19.69 -3.33
CA GLU A 296 -7.52 -20.70 -2.56
C GLU A 296 -6.92 -20.09 -1.29
N THR A 297 -6.88 -20.87 -0.21
CA THR A 297 -6.33 -20.46 1.09
C THR A 297 -4.91 -20.95 1.34
N GLU A 298 -4.40 -21.82 0.47
CA GLU A 298 -3.13 -22.51 0.64
C GLU A 298 -2.27 -22.39 -0.62
N GLY A 299 -0.97 -22.19 -0.43
CA GLY A 299 0.00 -22.13 -1.53
C GLY A 299 1.38 -21.70 -1.02
N PRO A 300 2.48 -22.18 -1.63
CA PRO A 300 3.81 -21.80 -1.21
C PRO A 300 4.09 -20.35 -1.60
N PRO A 301 4.43 -19.46 -0.64
CA PRO A 301 4.70 -18.06 -0.95
C PRO A 301 6.11 -17.83 -1.54
N SER A 302 6.95 -18.88 -1.54
CA SER A 302 8.33 -18.87 -2.02
C SER A 302 8.70 -20.23 -2.63
N ALA A 303 9.51 -20.22 -3.69
CA ALA A 303 10.15 -21.40 -4.28
C ALA A 303 11.22 -22.04 -3.39
N TYR A 304 11.79 -21.28 -2.45
CA TYR A 304 12.88 -21.72 -1.56
C TYR A 304 12.42 -21.86 -0.10
N SER A 305 11.11 -21.78 0.16
CA SER A 305 10.53 -21.85 1.51
C SER A 305 11.12 -20.82 2.49
N ILE A 306 11.41 -19.60 2.04
CA ILE A 306 12.02 -18.54 2.88
C ILE A 306 11.24 -18.31 4.18
N HIS A 307 9.91 -18.41 4.14
CA HIS A 307 9.01 -18.27 5.28
C HIS A 307 9.23 -19.29 6.42
N THR A 308 9.96 -20.40 6.18
CA THR A 308 10.25 -21.41 7.20
C THR A 308 11.60 -21.21 7.89
N LEU A 309 12.40 -20.24 7.44
CA LEU A 309 13.71 -19.97 8.04
C LEU A 309 13.56 -19.35 9.44
N PRO A 310 14.39 -19.73 10.42
CA PRO A 310 14.25 -19.29 11.81
C PRO A 310 14.52 -17.79 12.02
N ASN A 311 15.20 -17.15 11.06
CA ASN A 311 15.47 -15.71 11.04
C ASN A 311 14.50 -14.94 10.12
N VAL A 312 13.32 -15.50 9.85
CA VAL A 312 12.27 -14.84 9.07
C VAL A 312 10.99 -14.68 9.89
N LEU A 313 10.45 -13.46 9.92
CA LEU A 313 9.08 -13.20 10.36
C LEU A 313 8.21 -12.98 9.12
N ALA A 314 7.13 -13.75 8.99
CA ALA A 314 6.28 -13.79 7.82
C ALA A 314 4.85 -13.30 8.13
N SER A 315 4.25 -12.60 7.17
CA SER A 315 2.86 -12.16 7.16
C SER A 315 2.24 -12.40 5.77
N PRO A 316 0.95 -12.77 5.66
CA PRO A 316 0.37 -13.25 4.40
C PRO A 316 -0.14 -12.12 3.48
N HIS A 317 0.64 -11.05 3.27
CA HIS A 317 0.26 -9.90 2.44
C HIS A 317 -1.02 -9.20 2.93
N ILE A 318 -1.09 -8.97 4.23
CA ILE A 318 -2.29 -8.45 4.90
C ILE A 318 -2.11 -7.02 5.41
N ALA A 319 -0.92 -6.40 5.27
CA ALA A 319 -0.62 -5.13 5.89
C ALA A 319 -1.63 -4.01 5.55
N GLY A 320 -2.19 -4.02 4.33
CA GLY A 320 -3.17 -3.05 3.88
C GLY A 320 -4.63 -3.44 4.10
N PHE A 321 -4.92 -4.63 4.62
CA PHE A 321 -6.27 -5.20 4.66
C PHE A 321 -6.91 -5.04 6.04
N VAL A 322 -7.46 -3.85 6.27
CA VAL A 322 -8.29 -3.51 7.44
C VAL A 322 -9.53 -2.75 6.98
N GLU A 323 -10.62 -2.80 7.74
CA GLU A 323 -11.88 -2.14 7.39
C GLU A 323 -11.69 -0.65 7.07
N GLN A 324 -10.87 0.04 7.87
CA GLN A 324 -10.60 1.46 7.69
C GLN A 324 -9.85 1.76 6.39
N ALA A 325 -8.93 0.89 5.98
CA ALA A 325 -8.22 1.01 4.70
C ALA A 325 -9.17 0.79 3.52
N VAL A 326 -10.08 -0.19 3.63
CA VAL A 326 -11.13 -0.44 2.63
C VAL A 326 -11.99 0.80 2.47
N ASN A 327 -12.53 1.35 3.57
CA ASN A 327 -13.35 2.55 3.54
C ASN A 327 -12.59 3.76 2.98
N ALA A 328 -11.33 3.96 3.36
CA ALA A 328 -10.50 5.05 2.84
C ALA A 328 -10.26 4.92 1.32
N ASN A 329 -10.06 3.69 0.81
CA ASN A 329 -9.93 3.45 -0.63
C ASN A 329 -11.24 3.72 -1.37
N ILE A 330 -12.39 3.36 -0.81
CA ILE A 330 -13.71 3.65 -1.39
C ILE A 330 -13.90 5.17 -1.52
N GLU A 331 -13.66 5.91 -0.45
CA GLU A 331 -13.80 7.37 -0.45
C GLU A 331 -12.83 8.04 -1.44
N GLN A 332 -11.57 7.61 -1.48
CA GLN A 332 -10.60 8.14 -2.45
C GLN A 332 -10.96 7.82 -3.89
N ALA A 333 -11.48 6.62 -4.17
CA ALA A 333 -11.92 6.23 -5.50
C ALA A 333 -13.11 7.08 -5.97
N CYS A 334 -14.13 7.25 -5.12
CA CYS A 334 -15.27 8.12 -5.44
C CYS A 334 -14.84 9.59 -5.59
N ALA A 335 -13.87 10.06 -4.79
CA ALA A 335 -13.31 11.40 -4.96
C ALA A 335 -12.55 11.55 -6.28
N ALA A 336 -11.79 10.54 -6.71
CA ALA A 336 -11.11 10.56 -8.01
C ALA A 336 -12.11 10.57 -9.18
N VAL A 337 -13.24 9.84 -9.07
CA VAL A 337 -14.33 9.97 -10.05
C VAL A 337 -14.86 11.39 -10.07
N ARG A 338 -15.19 11.96 -8.91
CA ARG A 338 -15.70 13.33 -8.79
C ARG A 338 -14.78 14.36 -9.48
N GLU A 339 -13.50 14.36 -9.13
CA GLU A 339 -12.53 15.30 -9.72
C GLU A 339 -12.44 15.14 -11.23
N TYR A 340 -12.44 13.89 -11.72
CA TYR A 340 -12.47 13.64 -13.15
C TYR A 340 -13.74 14.17 -13.84
N LEU A 341 -14.90 14.09 -13.19
CA LEU A 341 -16.16 14.63 -13.72
C LEU A 341 -16.20 16.16 -13.67
N GLU A 342 -15.57 16.79 -12.68
CA GLU A 342 -15.57 18.24 -12.47
C GLU A 342 -14.60 18.97 -13.41
N ASP A 343 -13.35 18.51 -13.50
CA ASP A 343 -12.30 19.22 -14.23
C ASP A 343 -11.41 18.32 -15.11
N GLY A 344 -11.65 17.01 -15.12
CA GLY A 344 -10.88 16.04 -15.89
C GLY A 344 -9.53 15.67 -15.27
N ASN A 345 -9.22 16.08 -14.04
CA ASN A 345 -7.95 15.83 -13.36
C ASN A 345 -8.16 14.99 -12.09
N PRO A 346 -8.14 13.65 -12.19
CA PRO A 346 -8.29 12.80 -11.03
C PRO A 346 -7.04 12.89 -10.13
N ARG A 347 -7.22 12.86 -8.82
CA ARG A 347 -6.12 12.60 -7.89
C ARG A 347 -5.42 11.28 -8.21
N ASN A 348 -4.14 11.19 -7.82
CA ASN A 348 -3.33 9.98 -7.90
C ASN A 348 -3.26 9.37 -9.32
N GLU A 349 -3.21 10.22 -10.34
CA GLU A 349 -2.99 9.75 -11.70
C GLU A 349 -1.62 9.07 -11.83
N VAL A 350 -1.62 7.87 -12.41
CA VAL A 350 -0.46 7.01 -12.58
C VAL A 350 0.29 7.41 -13.84
N ASP A 351 1.60 7.59 -13.72
CA ASP A 351 2.45 7.78 -14.87
C ASP A 351 2.70 6.42 -15.56
N LEU A 352 1.90 6.12 -16.59
CA LEU A 352 2.02 4.88 -17.37
C LEU A 352 3.39 4.70 -18.04
N SER A 353 4.22 5.75 -18.15
CA SER A 353 5.60 5.61 -18.63
C SER A 353 6.55 5.05 -17.55
N ARG A 354 6.18 5.20 -16.28
CA ARG A 354 6.95 4.76 -15.11
C ARG A 354 6.36 3.52 -14.44
N GLY A 355 5.10 3.22 -14.73
CA GLY A 355 4.40 2.03 -14.23
C GLY A 355 3.91 2.15 -12.78
N TYR A 356 3.87 3.35 -12.21
CA TYR A 356 3.33 3.62 -10.87
C TYR A 356 3.01 5.10 -10.65
#